data_AF-A0AAJ8MA15-F1
#
_entry.id   AF-A0AAJ8MA15-F1
#
_cell.length_a   1.000
_cell.length_b   1.000
_cell.length_c   1.000
_cell.angle_alpha   90.00
_cell.angle_beta   90.00
_cell.angle_gamma   90.00
#
_symmetry.space_group_name_H-M   'P 1'
#
loop_
_entity.id
_entity.type
_entity.pdbx_description
1 polymer ?
#
loop_
_entity_poly.entity_id
_entity_poly.type
_entity_poly.pdbx_seq_one_letter_code
_entity_poly.pdbx_strand_id
1 'polypeptide(L)'
;MSRSTPVYNPPDPNAPGKPHVPDWFPPPATKADLDFAKLRTIDLSIMDSGDETAIKELVAMTKQAILEDGFLFIERYGVSLEQLHRQFSLAQYCLYNISEEDQQRLLFNPDVSGKWAGYKHPWGFKREKKVYDGITQFNWYSEQWNDCDKIPKVILPFMDEIVAFNEFLEQSVNRRILALFSKVLELPDDYLWDNVQSHEGSPTGEGYYRHALFKPFSQEAEKLSKGLRFHGHCDYGTTTLLFSVPVTQLQIWGNDEQWRYVPYKPGSIVINIGETLEIVSGGHFKATRHRVFKPPADQHDFERLSIVQFNSSIGDLRMGPCMDSPLIQREGFPDYQGAFREFQKARANGLSVPTNAEWREIQIAQTTNTTDVSRNVLGQDWIMHEGKLMNKREFHGVTVILPV
;
A
#
# COMPACT_ATOMS: atom_id res chain seq x y z
N MET A 1 21.34 22.31 -14.96
CA MET A 1 21.39 22.85 -13.59
C MET A 1 20.94 21.75 -12.67
N SER A 2 21.80 21.27 -11.75
CA SER A 2 21.41 20.29 -10.74
C SER A 2 20.23 20.85 -9.95
N ARG A 3 19.11 20.12 -9.89
CA ARG A 3 17.96 20.51 -9.06
C ARG A 3 18.25 19.99 -7.66
N SER A 4 18.17 20.84 -6.64
CA SER A 4 18.29 20.36 -5.27
C SER A 4 17.16 19.38 -4.97
N THR A 5 17.46 18.24 -4.32
CA THR A 5 16.46 17.28 -3.85
C THR A 5 15.37 18.02 -3.05
N PRO A 6 14.08 17.89 -3.41
CA PRO A 6 13.01 18.48 -2.64
C PRO A 6 13.04 18.01 -1.18
N VAL A 7 12.90 18.95 -0.24
CA VAL A 7 12.90 18.68 1.21
C VAL A 7 11.53 19.03 1.77
N TYR A 8 11.01 18.18 2.65
CA TYR A 8 9.76 18.42 3.37
C TYR A 8 9.96 19.50 4.42
N ASN A 9 9.17 20.57 4.33
CA ASN A 9 9.13 21.67 5.29
C ASN A 9 7.80 21.59 6.05
N PRO A 10 7.76 20.94 7.23
CA PRO A 10 6.52 20.75 7.97
C PRO A 10 6.01 22.07 8.56
N PRO A 11 4.67 22.19 8.77
CA PRO A 11 4.11 23.19 9.66
C PRO A 11 4.69 23.08 11.08
N ASP A 12 4.68 24.17 11.83
CA ASP A 12 5.18 24.18 13.22
C ASP A 12 4.28 23.29 14.11
N PRO A 13 4.84 22.22 14.74
CA PRO A 13 4.08 21.36 15.63
C PRO A 13 3.64 22.06 16.93
N ASN A 14 4.24 23.21 17.25
CA ASN A 14 3.96 24.01 18.46
C ASN A 14 3.17 25.29 18.14
N ALA A 15 2.60 25.41 16.94
CA ALA A 15 1.76 26.55 16.57
C ALA A 15 0.63 26.79 17.60
N PRO A 16 0.24 28.05 17.89
CA PRO A 16 -0.80 28.35 18.86
C PRO A 16 -2.11 27.59 18.60
N GLY A 17 -2.67 26.99 19.65
CA GLY A 17 -3.92 26.24 19.58
C GLY A 17 -3.77 24.72 19.37
N LYS A 18 -2.55 24.23 19.11
CA LYS A 18 -2.26 22.78 19.04
C LYS A 18 -2.11 22.18 20.45
N PRO A 19 -2.88 21.13 20.80
CA PRO A 19 -2.65 20.36 22.02
C PRO A 19 -1.27 19.68 22.04
N HIS A 20 -0.80 19.28 23.21
CA HIS A 20 0.38 18.43 23.32
C HIS A 20 0.08 17.02 22.78
N VAL A 21 1.00 16.50 21.97
CA VAL A 21 0.98 15.15 21.41
C VAL A 21 2.21 14.39 21.94
N PRO A 22 2.03 13.27 22.66
CA PRO A 22 3.14 12.44 23.10
C PRO A 22 3.94 11.87 21.91
N ASP A 23 5.25 11.79 22.07
CA ASP A 23 6.11 11.19 21.06
C ASP A 23 5.83 9.69 20.90
N TRP A 24 5.78 9.23 19.65
CA TRP A 24 5.81 7.82 19.34
C TRP A 24 7.24 7.29 19.45
N PHE A 25 7.41 6.25 20.28
CA PHE A 25 8.67 5.55 20.41
C PHE A 25 8.61 4.22 19.64
N PRO A 26 9.50 4.02 18.63
CA PRO A 26 9.51 2.77 17.89
C PRO A 26 9.83 1.58 18.81
N PRO A 27 9.07 0.47 18.72
CA PRO A 27 9.44 -0.79 19.35
C PRO A 27 10.85 -1.28 18.96
N PRO A 28 11.51 -2.10 19.78
CA PRO A 28 12.78 -2.71 19.40
C PRO A 28 12.61 -3.58 18.15
N ALA A 29 13.60 -3.53 17.25
CA ALA A 29 13.68 -4.44 16.12
C ALA A 29 13.87 -5.89 16.61
N THR A 30 13.31 -6.85 15.87
CA THR A 30 13.46 -8.28 16.14
C THR A 30 14.93 -8.68 16.15
N LYS A 31 15.29 -9.59 17.07
CA LYS A 31 16.57 -10.30 17.11
C LYS A 31 16.44 -11.73 16.60
N ALA A 32 15.22 -12.18 16.29
CA ALA A 32 14.98 -13.50 15.71
C ALA A 32 15.65 -13.63 14.34
N ASP A 33 16.24 -14.80 14.09
CA ASP A 33 16.73 -15.21 12.79
C ASP A 33 15.54 -15.66 11.93
N LEU A 34 15.19 -14.84 10.92
CA LEU A 34 14.02 -15.03 10.06
C LEU A 34 14.46 -15.05 8.60
N ASP A 35 13.70 -15.73 7.75
CA ASP A 35 13.89 -15.65 6.29
C ASP A 35 13.40 -14.29 5.77
N PHE A 36 14.35 -13.36 5.64
CA PHE A 36 14.09 -12.01 5.14
C PHE A 36 14.22 -11.94 3.61
N ALA A 37 13.29 -11.22 2.99
CA ALA A 37 13.37 -10.87 1.59
C ALA A 37 14.60 -9.99 1.31
N LYS A 38 15.30 -10.28 0.21
CA LYS A 38 16.43 -9.50 -0.28
C LYS A 38 15.95 -8.41 -1.22
N LEU A 39 15.45 -7.32 -0.65
CA LEU A 39 14.92 -6.20 -1.42
C LEU A 39 16.00 -5.18 -1.77
N ARG A 40 15.95 -4.69 -3.01
CA ARG A 40 16.82 -3.60 -3.47
C ARG A 40 16.40 -2.27 -2.85
N THR A 41 17.37 -1.37 -2.66
CA THR A 41 17.14 0.00 -2.19
C THR A 41 17.43 0.99 -3.31
N ILE A 42 16.49 1.90 -3.54
CA ILE A 42 16.63 3.07 -4.38
C ILE A 42 16.94 4.29 -3.51
N ASP A 43 17.99 4.99 -3.90
CA ASP A 43 18.22 6.37 -3.49
C ASP A 43 17.45 7.31 -4.40
N LEU A 44 16.36 7.89 -3.90
CA LEU A 44 15.52 8.75 -4.74
C LEU A 44 16.21 10.07 -5.10
N SER A 45 17.19 10.52 -4.30
CA SER A 45 17.91 11.77 -4.55
C SER A 45 18.76 11.74 -5.83
N ILE A 46 19.09 10.54 -6.35
CA ILE A 46 19.79 10.38 -7.63
C ILE A 46 18.99 10.98 -8.78
N MET A 47 17.65 10.92 -8.73
CA MET A 47 16.78 11.53 -9.75
C MET A 47 16.95 13.05 -9.84
N ASP A 48 17.42 13.70 -8.78
CA ASP A 48 17.60 15.15 -8.68
C ASP A 48 19.06 15.57 -9.00
N SER A 49 20.00 14.62 -9.06
CA SER A 49 21.45 14.89 -9.15
C SER A 49 21.88 15.68 -10.39
N GLY A 50 21.19 15.50 -11.52
CA GLY A 50 21.63 15.97 -12.83
C GLY A 50 22.74 15.12 -13.46
N ASP A 51 23.13 14.00 -12.83
CA ASP A 51 24.06 13.02 -13.40
C ASP A 51 23.28 11.98 -14.23
N GLU A 52 23.32 12.13 -15.55
CA GLU A 52 22.62 11.23 -16.47
C GLU A 52 23.11 9.78 -16.39
N THR A 53 24.38 9.55 -16.04
CA THR A 53 24.93 8.19 -15.91
C THR A 53 24.34 7.53 -14.67
N ALA A 54 24.36 8.21 -13.53
CA ALA A 54 23.78 7.70 -12.29
C ALA A 54 22.26 7.44 -12.44
N ILE A 55 21.54 8.31 -13.15
CA ILE A 55 20.11 8.11 -13.45
C ILE A 55 19.90 6.87 -14.34
N LYS A 56 20.72 6.67 -15.38
CA LYS A 56 20.63 5.47 -16.25
C LYS A 56 20.89 4.18 -15.48
N GLU A 57 21.88 4.17 -14.61
CA GLU A 57 22.16 3.03 -13.72
C GLU A 57 21.00 2.77 -12.76
N LEU A 58 20.41 3.82 -12.19
CA LEU A 58 19.23 3.71 -11.33
C LEU A 58 18.04 3.13 -12.09
N VAL A 59 17.77 3.59 -13.32
CA VAL A 59 16.70 3.06 -14.19
C VAL A 59 16.91 1.58 -14.47
N ALA A 60 18.14 1.17 -14.83
CA ALA A 60 18.47 -0.24 -15.10
C ALA A 60 18.28 -1.13 -13.87
N MET A 61 18.76 -0.69 -12.70
CA MET A 61 18.54 -1.40 -11.44
C MET A 61 17.05 -1.50 -11.09
N THR A 62 16.32 -0.41 -11.26
CA THR A 62 14.88 -0.35 -10.98
C THR A 62 14.10 -1.28 -11.90
N LYS A 63 14.42 -1.35 -13.20
CA LYS A 63 13.82 -2.29 -14.16
C LYS A 63 13.95 -3.74 -13.68
N GLN A 64 15.13 -4.15 -13.22
CA GLN A 64 15.32 -5.50 -12.67
C GLN A 64 14.51 -5.71 -11.39
N ALA A 65 14.57 -4.74 -10.49
CA ALA A 65 13.98 -4.84 -9.17
C ALA A 65 12.44 -4.93 -9.19
N ILE A 66 11.78 -4.12 -10.01
CA ILE A 66 10.31 -4.14 -10.14
C ILE A 66 9.78 -5.35 -10.89
N LEU A 67 10.61 -5.96 -11.76
CA LEU A 67 10.25 -7.19 -12.46
C LEU A 67 10.41 -8.43 -11.57
N GLU A 68 11.51 -8.51 -10.82
CA GLU A 68 11.84 -9.65 -9.97
C GLU A 68 11.06 -9.62 -8.64
N ASP A 69 11.08 -8.47 -7.97
CA ASP A 69 10.67 -8.32 -6.57
C ASP A 69 9.33 -7.60 -6.43
N GLY A 70 9.06 -6.57 -7.24
CA GLY A 70 7.88 -5.70 -7.14
C GLY A 70 7.72 -4.95 -5.80
N PHE A 71 8.71 -5.09 -4.90
CA PHE A 71 8.89 -4.41 -3.62
C PHE A 71 10.28 -3.81 -3.56
N LEU A 72 10.40 -2.57 -3.07
CA LEU A 72 11.68 -1.85 -3.02
C LEU A 72 11.74 -1.01 -1.75
N PHE A 73 12.94 -0.77 -1.25
CA PHE A 73 13.16 0.31 -0.28
C PHE A 73 13.46 1.61 -1.01
N ILE A 74 12.90 2.72 -0.53
CA ILE A 74 13.25 4.07 -0.94
C ILE A 74 13.89 4.80 0.23
N GLU A 75 15.00 5.48 -0.04
CA GLU A 75 15.72 6.35 0.89
C GLU A 75 15.95 7.74 0.28
N ARG A 76 16.35 8.69 1.15
CA ARG A 76 16.74 10.06 0.75
C ARG A 76 15.68 10.75 -0.11
N TYR A 77 14.41 10.49 0.22
CA TYR A 77 13.24 11.03 -0.49
C TYR A 77 12.80 12.42 0.02
N GLY A 78 13.53 13.00 0.99
CA GLY A 78 13.32 14.38 1.44
C GLY A 78 12.57 14.54 2.76
N VAL A 79 12.28 13.46 3.49
CA VAL A 79 11.71 13.48 4.85
C VAL A 79 12.75 12.94 5.83
N SER A 80 12.98 13.66 6.94
CA SER A 80 13.86 13.17 8.00
C SER A 80 13.17 12.12 8.89
N LEU A 81 13.96 11.32 9.61
CA LEU A 81 13.41 10.34 10.54
C LEU A 81 12.58 11.00 11.65
N GLU A 82 12.98 12.18 12.11
CA GLU A 82 12.25 12.97 13.11
C GLU A 82 10.89 13.44 12.58
N GLN A 83 10.85 13.99 11.35
CA GLN A 83 9.61 14.38 10.70
C GLN A 83 8.67 13.19 10.49
N LEU A 84 9.21 12.02 10.17
CA LEU A 84 8.43 10.79 10.08
C LEU A 84 7.88 10.36 11.45
N HIS A 85 8.70 10.36 12.50
CA HIS A 85 8.26 10.03 13.86
C HIS A 85 7.16 10.98 14.36
N ARG A 86 7.19 12.26 13.95
CA ARG A 86 6.09 13.18 14.22
C ARG A 86 4.77 12.70 13.63
N GLN A 87 4.78 12.19 12.40
CA GLN A 87 3.57 11.63 11.77
C GLN A 87 3.08 10.36 12.50
N PHE A 88 3.99 9.51 12.98
CA PHE A 88 3.63 8.38 13.85
C PHE A 88 3.03 8.83 15.18
N SER A 89 3.53 9.91 15.77
CA SER A 89 3.00 10.50 17.00
C SER A 89 1.56 10.98 16.81
N LEU A 90 1.27 11.64 15.68
CA LEU A 90 -0.09 12.05 15.30
C LEU A 90 -1.01 10.83 15.08
N ALA A 91 -0.53 9.80 14.40
CA ALA A 91 -1.29 8.56 14.16
C ALA A 91 -1.64 7.84 15.46
N GLN A 92 -0.65 7.67 16.36
CA GLN A 92 -0.84 7.11 17.68
C GLN A 92 -1.86 7.93 18.48
N TYR A 93 -1.67 9.26 18.51
CA TYR A 93 -2.54 10.18 19.24
C TYR A 93 -3.99 10.08 18.76
N CYS A 94 -4.22 10.06 17.44
CA CYS A 94 -5.55 9.89 16.87
C CYS A 94 -6.18 8.55 17.28
N LEU A 95 -5.49 7.44 17.06
CA LEU A 95 -6.06 6.10 17.24
C LEU A 95 -6.30 5.73 18.71
N TYR A 96 -5.54 6.31 19.65
CA TYR A 96 -5.76 6.11 21.08
C TYR A 96 -6.83 7.04 21.68
N ASN A 97 -7.05 8.22 21.10
CA ASN A 97 -7.92 9.24 21.70
C ASN A 97 -9.19 9.52 20.88
N ILE A 98 -9.46 8.78 19.80
CA ILE A 98 -10.73 8.88 19.06
C ILE A 98 -11.90 8.51 19.97
N SER A 99 -12.85 9.45 20.12
CA SER A 99 -14.02 9.28 20.99
C SER A 99 -15.00 8.23 20.47
N GLU A 100 -15.83 7.66 21.35
CA GLU A 100 -16.89 6.73 20.92
C GLU A 100 -17.88 7.39 19.96
N GLU A 101 -18.19 8.67 20.15
CA GLU A 101 -19.02 9.46 19.24
C GLU A 101 -18.42 9.48 17.83
N ASP A 102 -17.12 9.76 17.71
CA ASP A 102 -16.41 9.80 16.44
C ASP A 102 -16.27 8.41 15.83
N GLN A 103 -16.00 7.38 16.65
CA GLN A 103 -15.95 6.00 16.18
C GLN A 103 -17.27 5.57 15.53
N GLN A 104 -18.42 5.97 16.10
CA GLN A 104 -19.74 5.67 15.55
C GLN A 104 -20.04 6.50 14.30
N ARG A 105 -19.80 7.81 14.35
CA ARG A 105 -20.02 8.76 13.25
C ARG A 105 -19.19 8.42 12.02
N LEU A 106 -17.95 7.97 12.23
CA LEU A 106 -16.96 7.73 11.19
C LEU A 106 -16.79 6.25 10.85
N LEU A 107 -17.59 5.35 11.45
CA LEU A 107 -17.50 3.93 11.18
C LEU A 107 -17.62 3.67 9.67
N PHE A 108 -16.57 3.11 9.08
CA PHE A 108 -16.50 2.82 7.66
C PHE A 108 -17.66 1.94 7.17
N ASN A 109 -18.05 2.04 5.90
CA ASN A 109 -19.08 1.18 5.31
C ASN A 109 -18.67 0.71 3.91
N PRO A 110 -17.71 -0.22 3.82
CA PRO A 110 -17.16 -0.64 2.54
C PRO A 110 -18.19 -1.30 1.61
N ASP A 111 -19.21 -1.98 2.16
CA ASP A 111 -20.25 -2.63 1.36
C ASP A 111 -21.16 -1.64 0.62
N VAL A 112 -21.33 -0.43 1.17
CA VAL A 112 -22.16 0.62 0.57
C VAL A 112 -21.31 1.61 -0.22
N SER A 113 -20.15 1.99 0.31
CA SER A 113 -19.31 3.05 -0.28
C SER A 113 -18.35 2.57 -1.37
N GLY A 114 -18.07 1.26 -1.44
CA GLY A 114 -17.01 0.73 -2.31
C GLY A 114 -15.62 1.25 -1.94
N LYS A 115 -15.44 1.76 -0.72
CA LYS A 115 -14.20 2.38 -0.22
C LYS A 115 -13.93 1.95 1.23
N TRP A 116 -12.67 2.02 1.65
CA TRP A 116 -12.29 1.78 3.04
C TRP A 116 -12.37 3.03 3.93
N ALA A 117 -13.13 4.06 3.53
CA ALA A 117 -13.08 5.40 4.11
C ALA A 117 -13.56 5.46 5.57
N GLY A 118 -12.85 6.22 6.41
CA GLY A 118 -13.18 6.43 7.81
C GLY A 118 -12.56 5.39 8.76
N TYR A 119 -13.25 5.13 9.87
CA TYR A 119 -12.79 4.33 10.99
C TYR A 119 -13.13 2.83 10.83
N LYS A 120 -12.12 1.96 10.88
CA LYS A 120 -12.25 0.50 11.03
C LYS A 120 -12.07 0.11 12.49
N HIS A 121 -13.08 -0.52 13.07
CA HIS A 121 -13.01 -1.10 14.41
C HIS A 121 -12.24 -2.45 14.45
N PRO A 122 -11.75 -2.92 15.62
CA PRO A 122 -10.95 -4.15 15.76
C PRO A 122 -11.71 -5.49 15.72
N TRP A 123 -12.89 -5.54 15.08
CA TRP A 123 -13.72 -6.75 14.94
C TRP A 123 -13.99 -7.13 13.48
N GLY A 124 -13.04 -6.84 12.59
CA GLY A 124 -13.11 -7.19 11.18
C GLY A 124 -13.17 -6.01 10.20
N PHE A 125 -13.31 -6.36 8.92
CA PHE A 125 -13.30 -5.43 7.77
C PHE A 125 -14.72 -5.09 7.27
N LYS A 126 -15.73 -5.29 8.11
CA LYS A 126 -17.14 -4.96 7.84
C LYS A 126 -17.70 -4.21 9.05
N ARG A 127 -18.86 -3.57 8.91
CA ARG A 127 -19.54 -2.85 10.01
C ARG A 127 -20.02 -3.78 11.12
N GLU A 128 -20.39 -4.99 10.74
CA GLU A 128 -20.78 -6.03 11.68
C GLU A 128 -19.54 -6.53 12.42
N LYS A 129 -19.63 -6.57 13.74
CA LYS A 129 -18.55 -7.07 14.60
C LYS A 129 -18.53 -8.60 14.53
N LYS A 130 -17.41 -9.15 14.06
CA LYS A 130 -17.09 -10.58 14.13
C LYS A 130 -16.04 -10.84 15.22
N VAL A 131 -15.11 -11.76 14.96
CA VAL A 131 -13.98 -12.06 15.85
C VAL A 131 -13.10 -10.83 16.00
N TYR A 132 -12.62 -10.61 17.23
CA TYR A 132 -11.68 -9.54 17.52
C TYR A 132 -10.32 -9.79 16.85
N ASP A 133 -10.03 -9.04 15.78
CA ASP A 133 -8.78 -9.12 15.01
C ASP A 133 -7.67 -8.21 15.56
N GLY A 134 -8.03 -7.27 16.45
CA GLY A 134 -7.07 -6.35 17.08
C GLY A 134 -6.52 -5.28 16.13
N ILE A 135 -7.13 -5.08 14.95
CA ILE A 135 -6.69 -4.12 13.94
C ILE A 135 -7.62 -2.93 13.93
N THR A 136 -7.12 -1.76 14.33
CA THR A 136 -7.86 -0.50 14.23
C THR A 136 -7.27 0.34 13.09
N GLN A 137 -8.11 0.97 12.28
CA GLN A 137 -7.64 1.84 11.20
C GLN A 137 -8.43 3.14 11.15
N PHE A 138 -7.79 4.18 10.65
CA PHE A 138 -8.46 5.34 10.09
C PHE A 138 -7.91 5.59 8.68
N ASN A 139 -8.81 5.74 7.70
CA ASN A 139 -8.46 5.93 6.29
C ASN A 139 -9.02 7.26 5.78
N TRP A 140 -8.15 8.11 5.22
CA TRP A 140 -8.52 9.37 4.58
C TRP A 140 -8.63 9.19 3.07
N TYR A 141 -9.85 9.24 2.55
CA TYR A 141 -10.16 9.44 1.14
C TYR A 141 -10.50 10.91 0.89
N SER A 142 -10.77 11.28 -0.38
CA SER A 142 -11.14 12.64 -0.79
C SER A 142 -12.23 13.29 0.09
N GLU A 143 -13.21 12.52 0.57
CA GLU A 143 -14.26 13.04 1.47
C GLU A 143 -13.73 13.45 2.86
N GLN A 144 -12.75 12.72 3.42
CA GLN A 144 -12.12 13.10 4.71
C GLN A 144 -11.19 14.30 4.54
N TRP A 145 -10.63 14.50 3.37
CA TRP A 145 -9.80 15.68 3.09
C TRP A 145 -10.63 16.95 2.95
N ASN A 146 -11.86 16.83 2.44
CA ASN A 146 -12.69 17.97 2.05
C ASN A 146 -13.79 18.33 3.06
N ASP A 147 -14.02 17.48 4.08
CA ASP A 147 -15.06 17.68 5.09
C ASP A 147 -14.56 17.32 6.50
N CYS A 148 -14.47 18.32 7.38
CA CYS A 148 -14.02 18.12 8.76
C CYS A 148 -15.02 17.28 9.58
N ASP A 149 -16.31 17.22 9.19
CA ASP A 149 -17.31 16.34 9.78
C ASP A 149 -17.10 14.86 9.38
N LYS A 150 -16.06 14.57 8.61
CA LYS A 150 -15.58 13.20 8.31
C LYS A 150 -14.28 12.85 9.01
N ILE A 151 -13.76 13.71 9.88
CA ILE A 151 -12.48 13.52 10.58
C ILE A 151 -12.72 13.38 12.10
N PRO A 152 -11.88 12.63 12.84
CA PRO A 152 -11.91 12.62 14.29
C PRO A 152 -11.61 14.01 14.86
N LYS A 153 -12.46 14.50 15.76
CA LYS A 153 -12.32 15.84 16.35
C LYS A 153 -10.97 16.03 17.02
N VAL A 154 -10.43 14.95 17.60
CA VAL A 154 -9.14 14.95 18.32
C VAL A 154 -7.94 15.29 17.45
N ILE A 155 -8.00 15.01 16.13
CA ILE A 155 -6.87 15.24 15.22
C ILE A 155 -7.03 16.52 14.39
N LEU A 156 -8.21 17.17 14.42
CA LEU A 156 -8.49 18.40 13.67
C LEU A 156 -7.42 19.50 13.84
N PRO A 157 -6.87 19.76 15.06
CA PRO A 157 -5.85 20.80 15.24
C PRO A 157 -4.53 20.55 14.50
N PHE A 158 -4.31 19.33 13.98
CA PHE A 158 -3.06 18.91 13.34
C PHE A 158 -3.26 18.57 11.85
N MET A 159 -4.41 18.91 11.28
CA MET A 159 -4.69 18.61 9.87
C MET A 159 -3.77 19.36 8.92
N ASP A 160 -3.22 20.52 9.31
CA ASP A 160 -2.17 21.21 8.56
C ASP A 160 -0.93 20.33 8.38
N GLU A 161 -0.46 19.67 9.44
CA GLU A 161 0.69 18.76 9.40
C GLU A 161 0.40 17.50 8.58
N ILE A 162 -0.80 16.94 8.69
CA ILE A 162 -1.19 15.71 7.98
C ILE A 162 -1.37 16.00 6.48
N VAL A 163 -2.01 17.10 6.13
CA VAL A 163 -2.20 17.54 4.73
C VAL A 163 -0.85 17.83 4.09
N ALA A 164 -0.01 18.68 4.72
CA ALA A 164 1.30 19.03 4.16
C ALA A 164 2.19 17.80 3.95
N PHE A 165 2.14 16.82 4.85
CA PHE A 165 2.88 15.57 4.69
C PHE A 165 2.39 14.76 3.49
N ASN A 166 1.07 14.55 3.36
CA ASN A 166 0.51 13.78 2.24
C ASN A 166 0.70 14.46 0.89
N GLU A 167 0.54 15.79 0.84
CA GLU A 167 0.83 16.59 -0.36
C GLU A 167 2.29 16.46 -0.77
N PHE A 168 3.24 16.52 0.18
CA PHE A 168 4.65 16.30 -0.12
C PHE A 168 4.92 14.90 -0.65
N LEU A 169 4.35 13.87 -0.01
CA LEU A 169 4.53 12.50 -0.49
C LEU A 169 3.96 12.32 -1.91
N GLU A 170 2.80 12.89 -2.22
CA GLU A 170 2.19 12.73 -3.54
C GLU A 170 2.92 13.55 -4.62
N GLN A 171 3.04 14.86 -4.39
CA GLN A 171 3.54 15.82 -5.39
C GLN A 171 5.07 15.73 -5.60
N SER A 172 5.81 15.19 -4.62
CA SER A 172 7.27 15.08 -4.69
C SER A 172 7.75 13.64 -4.71
N VAL A 173 7.38 12.82 -3.73
CA VAL A 173 7.94 11.46 -3.61
C VAL A 173 7.36 10.53 -4.68
N ASN A 174 6.04 10.42 -4.74
CA ASN A 174 5.34 9.56 -5.70
C ASN A 174 5.60 10.02 -7.14
N ARG A 175 5.51 11.33 -7.43
CA ARG A 175 5.83 11.85 -8.77
C ARG A 175 7.24 11.47 -9.24
N ARG A 176 8.26 11.57 -8.39
CA ARG A 176 9.63 11.15 -8.75
C ARG A 176 9.75 9.63 -8.96
N ILE A 177 9.02 8.83 -8.19
CA ILE A 177 8.95 7.37 -8.39
C ILE A 177 8.27 7.05 -9.73
N LEU A 178 7.15 7.71 -10.04
CA LEU A 178 6.45 7.55 -11.32
C LEU A 178 7.29 8.06 -12.49
N ALA A 179 8.13 9.06 -12.29
CA ALA A 179 9.07 9.50 -13.31
C ALA A 179 10.18 8.49 -13.58
N LEU A 180 10.72 7.88 -12.51
CA LEU A 180 11.64 6.77 -12.63
C LEU A 180 11.00 5.58 -13.36
N PHE A 181 9.75 5.25 -13.06
CA PHE A 181 9.00 4.19 -13.74
C PHE A 181 8.69 4.52 -15.20
N SER A 182 8.35 5.78 -15.51
CA SER A 182 8.15 6.22 -16.91
C SER A 182 9.44 6.05 -17.72
N LYS A 183 10.60 6.39 -17.14
CA LYS A 183 11.91 6.13 -17.76
C LYS A 183 12.18 4.64 -17.99
N VAL A 184 11.79 3.76 -17.05
CA VAL A 184 11.92 2.31 -17.25
C VAL A 184 11.10 1.86 -18.46
N LEU A 185 9.89 2.40 -18.64
CA LEU A 185 9.04 2.13 -19.81
C LEU A 185 9.49 2.85 -21.09
N GLU A 186 10.60 3.59 -21.03
CA GLU A 186 11.12 4.42 -22.13
C GLU A 186 10.11 5.47 -22.61
N LEU A 187 9.25 5.94 -21.71
CA LEU A 187 8.27 6.99 -21.92
C LEU A 187 8.81 8.36 -21.50
N PRO A 188 8.13 9.47 -21.88
CA PRO A 188 8.42 10.79 -21.33
C PRO A 188 8.40 10.80 -19.80
N ASP A 189 9.25 11.62 -19.17
CA ASP A 189 9.52 11.57 -17.74
C ASP A 189 8.25 11.63 -16.87
N ASP A 190 7.28 12.49 -17.14
CA ASP A 190 6.05 12.60 -16.34
C ASP A 190 4.87 11.79 -16.91
N TYR A 191 5.10 10.86 -17.85
CA TYR A 191 4.00 10.16 -18.54
C TYR A 191 3.01 9.48 -17.59
N LEU A 192 3.50 8.68 -16.64
CA LEU A 192 2.62 7.98 -15.68
C LEU A 192 1.94 8.95 -14.71
N TRP A 193 2.55 10.10 -14.41
CA TRP A 193 1.93 11.14 -13.60
C TRP A 193 0.76 11.77 -14.36
N ASP A 194 0.99 12.20 -15.60
CA ASP A 194 0.02 12.95 -16.41
C ASP A 194 -1.14 12.08 -16.96
N ASN A 195 -0.89 10.79 -17.23
CA ASN A 195 -1.84 9.94 -17.97
C ASN A 195 -2.45 8.81 -17.14
N VAL A 196 -1.94 8.54 -15.94
CA VAL A 196 -2.34 7.37 -15.14
C VAL A 196 -2.71 7.78 -13.73
N GLN A 197 -1.78 8.40 -13.00
CA GLN A 197 -1.95 8.77 -11.60
C GLN A 197 -3.10 9.77 -11.42
N SER A 198 -3.95 9.52 -10.43
CA SER A 198 -4.88 10.54 -9.95
C SER A 198 -4.18 11.44 -8.95
N HIS A 199 -4.14 12.74 -9.23
CA HIS A 199 -3.42 13.73 -8.42
C HIS A 199 -4.23 15.01 -8.15
N GLU A 200 -5.52 15.02 -8.48
CA GLU A 200 -6.41 16.18 -8.31
C GLU A 200 -7.43 15.98 -7.18
N GLY A 201 -7.96 17.09 -6.64
CA GLY A 201 -9.12 17.11 -5.75
C GLY A 201 -8.87 16.72 -4.28
N SER A 202 -7.71 16.15 -3.93
CA SER A 202 -7.29 15.94 -2.54
C SER A 202 -5.77 15.65 -2.43
N PRO A 203 -5.16 15.70 -1.23
CA PRO A 203 -3.76 15.35 -1.00
C PRO A 203 -3.33 13.96 -1.46
N THR A 204 -4.28 13.04 -1.72
CA THR A 204 -4.02 11.68 -2.19
C THR A 204 -4.67 11.35 -3.53
N GLY A 205 -5.19 12.36 -4.25
CA GLY A 205 -6.00 12.12 -5.45
C GLY A 205 -7.21 11.21 -5.16
N GLU A 206 -7.38 10.17 -5.98
CA GLU A 206 -8.32 9.06 -5.75
C GLU A 206 -7.74 7.90 -4.91
N GLY A 207 -6.48 8.03 -4.50
CA GLY A 207 -5.87 7.19 -3.47
C GLY A 207 -6.39 7.50 -2.07
N TYR A 208 -5.70 6.95 -1.06
CA TYR A 208 -6.04 7.18 0.34
C TYR A 208 -4.84 7.03 1.28
N TYR A 209 -4.89 7.73 2.40
CA TYR A 209 -3.92 7.63 3.48
C TYR A 209 -4.48 6.75 4.60
N ARG A 210 -3.64 5.95 5.26
CA ARG A 210 -4.04 5.01 6.30
C ARG A 210 -3.14 5.12 7.51
N HIS A 211 -3.77 5.22 8.67
CA HIS A 211 -3.17 4.85 9.95
C HIS A 211 -3.74 3.52 10.37
N ALA A 212 -2.88 2.57 10.70
CA ALA A 212 -3.27 1.23 11.13
C ALA A 212 -2.52 0.83 12.38
N LEU A 213 -3.24 0.53 13.45
CA LEU A 213 -2.70 -0.01 14.69
C LEU A 213 -3.08 -1.48 14.79
N PHE A 214 -2.07 -2.34 14.85
CA PHE A 214 -2.23 -3.75 15.14
C PHE A 214 -1.84 -4.01 16.59
N LYS A 215 -2.82 -4.36 17.43
CA LYS A 215 -2.60 -4.77 18.82
C LYS A 215 -1.95 -6.16 18.91
N PRO A 216 -1.45 -6.60 20.08
CA PRO A 216 -0.99 -7.97 20.27
C PRO A 216 -2.04 -8.98 19.81
N PHE A 217 -1.58 -10.07 19.18
CA PHE A 217 -2.47 -11.04 18.54
C PHE A 217 -3.31 -11.77 19.59
N SER A 218 -4.64 -11.71 19.50
CA SER A 218 -5.49 -12.50 20.38
C SER A 218 -5.32 -14.00 20.07
N GLN A 219 -5.35 -14.84 21.11
CA GLN A 219 -5.20 -16.29 20.96
C GLN A 219 -6.28 -16.89 20.05
N GLU A 220 -7.52 -16.40 20.17
CA GLU A 220 -8.64 -16.83 19.34
C GLU A 220 -8.39 -16.49 17.86
N ALA A 221 -8.04 -15.24 17.55
CA ALA A 221 -7.80 -14.84 16.18
C ALA A 221 -6.57 -15.55 15.59
N GLU A 222 -5.49 -15.73 16.36
CA GLU A 222 -4.32 -16.49 15.90
C GLU A 222 -4.69 -17.92 15.52
N LYS A 223 -5.49 -18.60 16.36
CA LYS A 223 -5.94 -19.96 16.10
C LYS A 223 -6.82 -20.05 14.86
N LEU A 224 -7.82 -19.18 14.73
CA LEU A 224 -8.77 -19.21 13.60
C LEU A 224 -8.11 -18.85 12.28
N SER A 225 -7.20 -17.87 12.30
CA SER A 225 -6.49 -17.38 11.10
C SER A 225 -5.22 -18.15 10.77
N LYS A 226 -4.79 -19.08 11.63
CA LYS A 226 -3.50 -19.79 11.53
C LYS A 226 -2.30 -18.82 11.46
N GLY A 227 -2.37 -17.72 12.21
CA GLY A 227 -1.34 -16.69 12.26
C GLY A 227 -1.46 -15.57 11.22
N LEU A 228 -2.47 -15.61 10.33
CA LEU A 228 -2.71 -14.53 9.36
C LEU A 228 -3.43 -13.33 10.00
N ARG A 229 -2.77 -12.18 9.98
CA ARG A 229 -3.36 -10.89 10.40
C ARG A 229 -4.08 -10.20 9.23
N PHE A 230 -3.57 -10.40 8.02
CA PHE A 230 -4.18 -9.90 6.79
C PHE A 230 -3.85 -10.89 5.65
N HIS A 231 -4.83 -11.20 4.81
CA HIS A 231 -4.69 -12.20 3.74
C HIS A 231 -3.62 -11.80 2.71
N GLY A 232 -3.09 -12.81 2.01
CA GLY A 232 -2.33 -12.60 0.78
C GLY A 232 -3.16 -11.83 -0.23
N HIS A 233 -2.62 -10.72 -0.75
CA HIS A 233 -3.24 -9.86 -1.75
C HIS A 233 -2.18 -9.11 -2.56
N CYS A 234 -2.62 -8.51 -3.67
CA CYS A 234 -1.92 -7.41 -4.32
C CYS A 234 -2.71 -6.13 -4.05
N ASP A 235 -2.03 -4.99 -3.99
CA ASP A 235 -2.73 -3.71 -3.96
C ASP A 235 -3.33 -3.43 -5.35
N TYR A 236 -4.52 -2.84 -5.40
CA TYR A 236 -5.20 -2.57 -6.68
C TYR A 236 -4.71 -1.28 -7.39
N GLY A 237 -4.19 -0.31 -6.63
CA GLY A 237 -3.82 1.02 -7.12
C GLY A 237 -2.54 1.07 -7.95
N THR A 238 -1.87 2.23 -7.95
CA THR A 238 -0.61 2.45 -8.68
C THR A 238 0.59 2.07 -7.83
N THR A 239 0.93 2.88 -6.84
CA THR A 239 2.02 2.64 -5.89
C THR A 239 1.51 2.72 -4.47
N THR A 240 2.09 1.91 -3.58
CA THR A 240 1.84 2.02 -2.14
C THR A 240 3.13 2.46 -1.45
N LEU A 241 3.06 3.52 -0.64
CA LEU A 241 4.15 4.05 0.15
C LEU A 241 3.92 3.63 1.61
N LEU A 242 4.52 2.50 2.00
CA LEU A 242 4.45 1.97 3.36
C LEU A 242 5.72 2.35 4.13
N PHE A 243 5.60 3.12 5.21
CA PHE A 243 6.77 3.43 6.03
C PHE A 243 7.28 2.18 6.75
N SER A 244 8.60 1.95 6.70
CA SER A 244 9.22 0.80 7.37
C SER A 244 9.10 0.94 8.88
N VAL A 245 8.68 -0.12 9.55
CA VAL A 245 8.43 -0.15 11.00
C VAL A 245 9.10 -1.36 11.64
N PRO A 246 9.53 -1.28 12.91
CA PRO A 246 10.37 -2.30 13.54
C PRO A 246 9.65 -3.62 13.84
N VAL A 247 8.33 -3.62 14.03
CA VAL A 247 7.56 -4.84 14.30
C VAL A 247 7.38 -5.64 13.00
N THR A 248 8.08 -6.77 12.91
CA THR A 248 8.20 -7.61 11.72
C THR A 248 6.94 -8.44 11.52
N GLN A 249 6.10 -8.06 10.56
CA GLN A 249 4.85 -8.78 10.24
C GLN A 249 4.55 -8.88 8.76
N LEU A 250 5.04 -7.93 7.96
CA LEU A 250 4.83 -7.92 6.53
C LEU A 250 5.63 -9.07 5.90
N GLN A 251 4.94 -9.87 5.08
CA GLN A 251 5.56 -10.90 4.26
C GLN A 251 5.26 -10.67 2.78
N ILE A 252 6.21 -10.99 1.92
CA ILE A 252 6.05 -10.98 0.46
C ILE A 252 6.27 -12.38 -0.12
N TRP A 253 5.63 -12.65 -1.25
CA TRP A 253 5.77 -13.91 -1.97
C TRP A 253 6.95 -13.86 -2.95
N GLY A 254 7.98 -14.66 -2.69
CA GLY A 254 9.16 -14.78 -3.54
C GLY A 254 8.91 -15.56 -4.84
N ASN A 255 9.84 -15.44 -5.78
CA ASN A 255 9.82 -16.18 -7.06
C ASN A 255 10.03 -17.69 -6.88
N ASP A 256 10.56 -18.10 -5.73
CA ASP A 256 10.67 -19.49 -5.29
C ASP A 256 9.40 -19.99 -4.57
N GLU A 257 8.33 -19.19 -4.62
CA GLU A 257 7.02 -19.51 -4.09
C GLU A 257 7.05 -19.76 -2.57
N GLN A 258 7.76 -18.88 -1.86
CA GLN A 258 7.86 -18.84 -0.40
C GLN A 258 7.50 -17.46 0.14
N TRP A 259 6.89 -17.44 1.32
CA TRP A 259 6.63 -16.21 2.08
C TRP A 259 7.89 -15.79 2.85
N ARG A 260 8.37 -14.56 2.62
CA ARG A 260 9.52 -13.98 3.34
C ARG A 260 9.16 -12.70 4.06
N TYR A 261 9.71 -12.49 5.25
CA TYR A 261 9.51 -11.25 5.98
C TYR A 261 10.23 -10.09 5.30
N VAL A 262 9.63 -8.90 5.33
CA VAL A 262 10.30 -7.67 4.89
C VAL A 262 11.18 -7.14 6.03
N PRO A 263 12.48 -6.89 5.80
CA PRO A 263 13.36 -6.39 6.85
C PRO A 263 12.99 -4.97 7.28
N TYR A 264 13.27 -4.61 8.53
CA TYR A 264 13.12 -3.24 9.01
C TYR A 264 14.29 -2.37 8.54
N LYS A 265 13.98 -1.22 7.93
CA LYS A 265 14.97 -0.23 7.50
C LYS A 265 14.55 1.16 7.99
N PRO A 266 15.14 1.66 9.09
CA PRO A 266 14.70 2.91 9.73
C PRO A 266 14.65 4.09 8.75
N GLY A 267 13.53 4.79 8.73
CA GLY A 267 13.33 5.98 7.88
C GLY A 267 13.10 5.69 6.41
N SER A 268 13.20 4.44 5.94
CA SER A 268 12.91 4.08 4.56
C SER A 268 11.40 3.88 4.32
N ILE A 269 10.99 4.06 3.07
CA ILE A 269 9.67 3.64 2.58
C ILE A 269 9.84 2.28 1.92
N VAL A 270 9.01 1.32 2.28
CA VAL A 270 8.76 0.11 1.50
C VAL A 270 7.74 0.49 0.44
N ILE A 271 8.15 0.50 -0.83
CA ILE A 271 7.21 0.70 -1.93
C ILE A 271 6.82 -0.64 -2.54
N ASN A 272 5.57 -0.77 -2.95
CA ASN A 272 5.13 -1.83 -3.83
C ASN A 272 4.26 -1.30 -4.96
N ILE A 273 4.25 -2.07 -6.04
CA ILE A 273 3.46 -1.81 -7.24
C ILE A 273 2.11 -2.48 -7.08
N GLY A 274 1.05 -1.77 -7.46
CA GLY A 274 -0.31 -2.30 -7.52
C GLY A 274 -0.70 -2.80 -8.91
N GLU A 275 -1.79 -3.54 -8.97
CA GLU A 275 -2.29 -4.22 -10.17
C GLU A 275 -2.59 -3.25 -11.32
N THR A 276 -3.02 -2.00 -11.02
CA THR A 276 -3.20 -0.99 -12.08
C THR A 276 -1.89 -0.75 -12.82
N LEU A 277 -0.77 -0.56 -12.10
CA LEU A 277 0.53 -0.34 -12.74
C LEU A 277 1.09 -1.61 -13.38
N GLU A 278 0.80 -2.80 -12.86
CA GLU A 278 1.10 -4.07 -13.54
C GLU A 278 0.43 -4.11 -14.92
N ILE A 279 -0.87 -3.78 -14.98
CA ILE A 279 -1.62 -3.79 -16.23
C ILE A 279 -1.14 -2.70 -17.19
N VAL A 280 -0.94 -1.48 -16.69
CA VAL A 280 -0.50 -0.33 -17.50
C VAL A 280 0.90 -0.54 -18.07
N SER A 281 1.81 -1.14 -17.31
CA SER A 281 3.17 -1.46 -17.77
C SER A 281 3.22 -2.66 -18.73
N GLY A 282 2.09 -3.26 -19.09
CA GLY A 282 2.06 -4.47 -19.91
C GLY A 282 2.75 -5.65 -19.24
N GLY A 283 2.67 -5.74 -17.91
CA GLY A 283 3.35 -6.75 -17.10
C GLY A 283 4.81 -6.44 -16.79
N HIS A 284 5.44 -5.38 -17.30
CA HIS A 284 6.84 -5.13 -16.97
C HIS A 284 7.07 -4.79 -15.49
N PHE A 285 6.03 -4.32 -14.80
CA PHE A 285 6.04 -4.08 -13.35
C PHE A 285 5.21 -5.14 -12.65
N LYS A 286 5.79 -5.84 -11.68
CA LYS A 286 5.09 -6.91 -10.97
C LYS A 286 4.32 -6.36 -9.77
N ALA A 287 3.00 -6.57 -9.72
CA ALA A 287 2.26 -6.37 -8.47
C ALA A 287 2.52 -7.55 -7.54
N THR A 288 3.37 -7.33 -6.53
CA THR A 288 3.83 -8.43 -5.68
C THR A 288 2.82 -8.76 -4.59
N ARG A 289 2.53 -10.06 -4.49
CA ARG A 289 1.66 -10.63 -3.49
C ARG A 289 2.30 -10.47 -2.11
N HIS A 290 1.54 -9.93 -1.18
CA HIS A 290 1.99 -9.67 0.17
C HIS A 290 0.88 -9.93 1.19
N ARG A 291 1.27 -10.18 2.44
CA ARG A 291 0.36 -10.47 3.55
C ARG A 291 0.89 -9.91 4.86
N VAL A 292 0.05 -9.90 5.89
CA VAL A 292 0.50 -9.61 7.26
C VAL A 292 0.37 -10.88 8.09
N PHE A 293 1.50 -11.35 8.61
CA PHE A 293 1.57 -12.55 9.45
C PHE A 293 1.87 -12.19 10.90
N LYS A 294 1.78 -13.16 11.81
CA LYS A 294 2.12 -12.94 13.22
C LYS A 294 3.58 -12.49 13.37
N PRO A 295 3.87 -11.66 14.37
CA PRO A 295 5.24 -11.23 14.62
C PRO A 295 6.09 -12.38 15.16
N PRO A 296 7.44 -12.28 15.13
CA PRO A 296 8.30 -13.21 15.84
C PRO A 296 8.06 -13.15 17.36
N ALA A 297 8.47 -14.19 18.08
CA ALA A 297 8.17 -14.38 19.50
C ALA A 297 8.66 -13.22 20.39
N ASP A 298 9.80 -12.63 20.07
CA ASP A 298 10.37 -11.48 20.79
C ASP A 298 9.62 -10.16 20.53
N GLN A 299 8.64 -10.18 19.62
CA GLN A 299 7.80 -9.04 19.26
C GLN A 299 6.29 -9.27 19.52
N HIS A 300 5.90 -10.40 20.12
CA HIS A 300 4.48 -10.77 20.33
C HIS A 300 3.66 -9.73 21.11
N ASP A 301 4.26 -9.10 22.12
CA ASP A 301 3.59 -8.16 23.01
C ASP A 301 3.65 -6.70 22.54
N PHE A 302 4.29 -6.44 21.41
CA PHE A 302 4.41 -5.08 20.86
C PHE A 302 3.28 -4.77 19.89
N GLU A 303 2.81 -3.52 19.95
CA GLU A 303 1.91 -2.98 18.95
C GLU A 303 2.66 -2.59 17.67
N ARG A 304 2.06 -2.89 16.52
CA ARG A 304 2.56 -2.41 15.21
C ARG A 304 1.69 -1.25 14.76
N LEU A 305 2.20 -0.03 14.89
CA LEU A 305 1.62 1.14 14.24
C LEU A 305 2.16 1.22 12.81
N SER A 306 1.32 1.57 11.84
CA SER A 306 1.72 1.71 10.44
C SER A 306 1.03 2.90 9.82
N ILE A 307 1.80 3.59 8.98
CA ILE A 307 1.34 4.68 8.14
C ILE A 307 1.57 4.26 6.70
N VAL A 308 0.55 4.43 5.87
CA VAL A 308 0.58 4.02 4.46
C VAL A 308 -0.14 5.06 3.61
N GLN A 309 0.46 5.46 2.49
CA GLN A 309 -0.24 6.19 1.44
C GLN A 309 -0.42 5.27 0.23
N PHE A 310 -1.67 5.01 -0.12
CA PHE A 310 -2.03 4.23 -1.29
C PHE A 310 -2.36 5.20 -2.42
N ASN A 311 -1.56 5.17 -3.48
CA ASN A 311 -1.79 5.99 -4.65
C ASN A 311 -2.64 5.20 -5.66
N SER A 312 -3.48 5.91 -6.42
CA SER A 312 -4.38 5.28 -7.37
C SER A 312 -4.38 6.02 -8.70
N SER A 313 -4.85 5.33 -9.73
CA SER A 313 -5.14 5.99 -11.01
C SER A 313 -6.48 6.71 -10.96
N ILE A 314 -6.75 7.50 -12.00
CA ILE A 314 -8.08 8.07 -12.26
C ILE A 314 -9.11 6.93 -12.28
N GLY A 315 -10.24 7.08 -11.57
CA GLY A 315 -11.21 6.00 -11.37
C GLY A 315 -11.78 5.45 -12.68
N ASP A 316 -12.01 6.33 -13.66
CA ASP A 316 -12.51 6.00 -14.99
C ASP A 316 -11.41 5.50 -15.95
N LEU A 317 -10.16 5.40 -15.50
CA LEU A 317 -9.09 4.80 -16.30
C LEU A 317 -9.46 3.34 -16.59
N ARG A 318 -9.75 3.05 -17.85
CA ARG A 318 -9.87 1.68 -18.33
C ARG A 318 -8.48 1.07 -18.38
N MET A 319 -8.22 0.13 -17.49
CA MET A 319 -6.86 -0.39 -17.31
C MET A 319 -6.40 -1.09 -18.60
N GLY A 320 -5.20 -0.78 -19.06
CA GLY A 320 -4.66 -1.38 -20.27
C GLY A 320 -3.21 -0.99 -20.47
N PRO A 321 -2.43 -1.80 -21.21
CA PRO A 321 -1.03 -1.50 -21.44
C PRO A 321 -0.89 -0.17 -22.18
N CYS A 322 0.08 0.64 -21.75
CA CYS A 322 0.47 1.88 -22.42
C CYS A 322 1.23 1.55 -23.71
N MET A 323 0.50 1.32 -24.81
CA MET A 323 1.09 0.88 -26.08
C MET A 323 2.07 1.88 -26.71
N ASP A 324 2.12 3.12 -26.22
CA ASP A 324 3.09 4.14 -26.63
C ASP A 324 4.50 3.86 -26.09
N SER A 325 4.66 2.95 -25.13
CA SER A 325 5.95 2.58 -24.55
C SER A 325 6.85 1.88 -25.58
N PRO A 326 8.03 2.44 -25.90
CA PRO A 326 9.01 1.78 -26.77
C PRO A 326 9.51 0.46 -26.19
N LEU A 327 9.61 0.36 -24.86
CA LEU A 327 9.92 -0.90 -24.17
C LEU A 327 8.89 -1.98 -24.50
N ILE A 328 7.60 -1.68 -24.31
CA ILE A 328 6.51 -2.64 -24.57
C ILE A 328 6.45 -3.03 -26.05
N GLN A 329 6.62 -2.07 -26.96
CA GLN A 329 6.64 -2.35 -28.41
C GLN A 329 7.80 -3.28 -28.80
N ARG A 330 8.96 -3.12 -28.14
CA ARG A 330 10.16 -3.91 -28.43
C ARG A 330 10.15 -5.28 -27.77
N GLU A 331 9.78 -5.37 -26.49
CA GLU A 331 9.89 -6.60 -25.67
C GLU A 331 8.58 -7.39 -25.63
N GLY A 332 7.46 -6.80 -26.08
CA GLY A 332 6.15 -7.43 -26.03
C GLY A 332 5.61 -7.48 -24.60
N PHE A 333 4.95 -8.58 -24.24
CA PHE A 333 4.38 -8.79 -22.92
C PHE A 333 5.05 -9.99 -22.23
N PRO A 334 5.70 -9.80 -21.07
CA PRO A 334 6.27 -10.91 -20.31
C PRO A 334 5.17 -11.91 -19.90
N ASP A 335 5.41 -13.21 -20.09
CA ASP A 335 4.49 -14.27 -19.64
C ASP A 335 4.85 -14.73 -18.22
N TYR A 336 4.26 -14.09 -17.21
CA TYR A 336 4.35 -14.52 -15.82
C TYR A 336 2.99 -14.41 -15.12
N GLN A 337 2.87 -15.06 -13.95
CA GLN A 337 1.63 -15.07 -13.18
C GLN A 337 1.29 -13.68 -12.63
N GLY A 338 0.01 -13.28 -12.64
CA GLY A 338 -0.41 -11.98 -12.11
C GLY A 338 -1.78 -11.57 -12.63
N ALA A 339 -2.24 -10.39 -12.25
CA ALA A 339 -3.50 -9.85 -12.75
C ALA A 339 -3.41 -9.63 -14.26
N PHE A 340 -2.30 -9.10 -14.77
CA PHE A 340 -2.16 -8.75 -16.18
C PHE A 340 -2.36 -9.95 -17.13
N ARG A 341 -1.77 -11.11 -16.80
CA ARG A 341 -1.96 -12.35 -17.59
C ARG A 341 -3.42 -12.77 -17.68
N GLU A 342 -4.14 -12.66 -16.58
CA GLU A 342 -5.56 -13.05 -16.51
C GLU A 342 -6.45 -12.02 -17.21
N PHE A 343 -6.08 -10.73 -17.17
CA PHE A 343 -6.69 -9.69 -18.00
C PHE A 343 -6.48 -9.95 -19.50
N GLN A 344 -5.28 -10.37 -19.93
CA GLN A 344 -5.04 -10.72 -21.33
C GLN A 344 -5.94 -11.88 -21.80
N LYS A 345 -6.08 -12.93 -20.98
CA LYS A 345 -6.99 -14.04 -21.27
C LYS A 345 -8.44 -13.58 -21.35
N ALA A 346 -8.89 -12.75 -20.40
CA ALA A 346 -10.23 -12.19 -20.41
C ALA A 346 -10.49 -11.39 -21.70
N ARG A 347 -9.55 -10.52 -22.11
CA ARG A 347 -9.63 -9.74 -23.36
C ARG A 347 -9.66 -10.62 -24.60
N ALA A 348 -8.83 -11.65 -24.67
CA ALA A 348 -8.82 -12.60 -25.79
C ALA A 348 -10.15 -13.34 -25.94
N ASN A 349 -10.88 -13.54 -24.83
CA ASN A 349 -12.23 -14.12 -24.81
C ASN A 349 -13.36 -13.08 -25.01
N GLY A 350 -13.03 -11.83 -25.37
CA GLY A 350 -14.00 -10.78 -25.66
C GLY A 350 -14.58 -10.06 -24.45
N LEU A 351 -14.01 -10.25 -23.25
CA LEU A 351 -14.43 -9.50 -22.07
C LEU A 351 -13.87 -8.06 -22.10
N SER A 352 -14.69 -7.11 -21.65
CA SER A 352 -14.26 -5.73 -21.46
C SER A 352 -13.32 -5.62 -20.27
N VAL A 353 -12.24 -4.86 -20.42
CA VAL A 353 -11.36 -4.55 -19.29
C VAL A 353 -12.08 -3.60 -18.32
N PRO A 354 -12.18 -3.90 -17.01
CA PRO A 354 -12.79 -2.98 -16.05
C PRO A 354 -12.01 -1.66 -15.93
N THR A 355 -12.69 -0.62 -15.44
CA THR A 355 -12.03 0.60 -14.94
C THR A 355 -11.33 0.31 -13.61
N ASN A 356 -10.41 1.18 -13.20
CA ASN A 356 -9.78 1.10 -11.88
C ASN A 356 -10.84 1.15 -10.75
N ALA A 357 -11.88 1.97 -10.88
CA ALA A 357 -12.97 2.03 -9.92
C ALA A 357 -13.73 0.70 -9.80
N GLU A 358 -14.15 0.12 -10.93
CA GLU A 358 -14.84 -1.18 -10.97
C GLU A 358 -13.98 -2.28 -10.33
N TRP A 359 -12.68 -2.30 -10.67
CA TRP A 359 -11.72 -3.26 -10.13
C TRP A 359 -11.51 -3.14 -8.62
N ARG A 360 -11.36 -1.91 -8.11
CA ARG A 360 -11.28 -1.63 -6.67
C ARG A 360 -12.54 -2.10 -5.95
N GLU A 361 -13.71 -1.72 -6.46
CA GLU A 361 -14.99 -1.94 -5.79
C GLU A 361 -15.34 -3.43 -5.68
N ILE A 362 -15.10 -4.22 -6.73
CA ILE A 362 -15.34 -5.66 -6.69
C ILE A 362 -14.41 -6.38 -5.70
N GLN A 363 -13.15 -5.96 -5.59
CA GLN A 363 -12.21 -6.53 -4.63
C GLN A 363 -12.61 -6.21 -3.18
N ILE A 364 -13.07 -4.97 -2.93
CA ILE A 364 -13.59 -4.55 -1.63
C ILE A 364 -14.83 -5.36 -1.25
N ALA A 365 -15.78 -5.51 -2.19
CA ALA A 365 -17.00 -6.28 -1.97
C ALA A 365 -16.71 -7.73 -1.58
N GLN A 366 -15.72 -8.37 -2.24
CA GLN A 366 -15.37 -9.77 -1.99
C GLN A 366 -14.33 -10.00 -0.87
N THR A 367 -13.87 -8.93 -0.20
CA THR A 367 -12.90 -9.03 0.89
C THR A 367 -13.48 -9.83 2.07
N THR A 368 -12.72 -10.81 2.55
CA THR A 368 -13.05 -11.64 3.72
C THR A 368 -12.09 -11.35 4.87
N ASN A 369 -12.54 -11.62 6.10
CA ASN A 369 -11.63 -11.56 7.26
C ASN A 369 -10.81 -12.86 7.35
N THR A 370 -9.59 -12.80 7.89
CA THR A 370 -8.74 -13.99 8.10
C THR A 370 -9.33 -15.00 9.06
N THR A 371 -10.22 -14.57 9.96
CA THR A 371 -10.93 -15.45 10.90
C THR A 371 -12.24 -16.02 10.35
N ASP A 372 -12.59 -15.78 9.08
CA ASP A 372 -13.84 -16.29 8.49
C ASP A 372 -13.75 -17.80 8.19
N VAL A 373 -14.39 -18.61 9.04
CA VAL A 373 -14.36 -20.08 8.93
C VAL A 373 -15.32 -20.65 7.88
N SER A 374 -16.22 -19.84 7.32
CA SER A 374 -17.19 -20.28 6.31
C SER A 374 -16.63 -20.17 4.90
N ARG A 375 -15.78 -19.17 4.69
CA ARG A 375 -15.23 -18.81 3.40
C ARG A 375 -13.79 -19.29 3.21
N ASN A 376 -12.93 -19.15 4.22
CA ASN A 376 -11.52 -19.54 4.18
C ASN A 376 -11.33 -21.06 4.33
N VAL A 377 -11.94 -21.84 3.43
CA VAL A 377 -11.93 -23.31 3.43
C VAL A 377 -11.78 -23.87 2.01
N LEU A 378 -11.21 -25.07 1.90
CA LEU A 378 -11.02 -25.76 0.63
C LEU A 378 -12.38 -26.07 -0.02
N GLY A 379 -12.53 -25.74 -1.30
CA GLY A 379 -13.76 -25.90 -2.08
C GLY A 379 -14.72 -24.70 -2.01
N GLN A 380 -14.42 -23.69 -1.20
CA GLN A 380 -15.05 -22.37 -1.24
C GLN A 380 -14.05 -21.38 -1.81
N ASP A 381 -13.35 -20.63 -0.95
CA ASP A 381 -12.35 -19.66 -1.36
C ASP A 381 -10.99 -20.26 -1.66
N TRP A 382 -10.69 -21.42 -1.08
CA TRP A 382 -9.40 -22.08 -1.28
C TRP A 382 -9.52 -23.22 -2.27
N ILE A 383 -8.49 -23.38 -3.09
CA ILE A 383 -8.32 -24.47 -4.06
C ILE A 383 -6.93 -25.09 -3.91
N MET A 384 -6.79 -26.32 -4.39
CA MET A 384 -5.46 -26.88 -4.67
C MET A 384 -5.09 -26.52 -6.11
N HIS A 385 -4.01 -25.79 -6.30
CA HIS A 385 -3.46 -25.43 -7.60
C HIS A 385 -1.98 -25.82 -7.61
N GLU A 386 -1.59 -26.69 -8.55
CA GLU A 386 -0.21 -27.18 -8.67
C GLU A 386 0.36 -27.74 -7.36
N GLY A 387 -0.48 -28.44 -6.58
CA GLY A 387 -0.09 -29.03 -5.29
C GLY A 387 -0.01 -28.04 -4.12
N LYS A 388 -0.33 -26.76 -4.34
CA LYS A 388 -0.34 -25.71 -3.30
C LYS A 388 -1.75 -25.24 -2.98
N LEU A 389 -1.96 -24.88 -1.71
CA LEU A 389 -3.21 -24.27 -1.27
C LEU A 389 -3.22 -22.79 -1.67
N MET A 390 -4.17 -22.42 -2.52
CA MET A 390 -4.31 -21.06 -3.04
C MET A 390 -5.71 -20.52 -2.75
N ASN A 391 -5.82 -19.23 -2.47
CA ASN A 391 -7.06 -18.49 -2.54
C ASN A 391 -7.40 -18.21 -4.01
N LYS A 392 -8.64 -18.49 -4.41
CA LYS A 392 -9.18 -18.15 -5.74
C LYS A 392 -10.30 -17.14 -5.58
N ARG A 393 -10.25 -16.09 -6.40
CA ARG A 393 -11.30 -15.08 -6.57
C ARG A 393 -11.61 -14.87 -8.04
N GLU A 394 -12.80 -14.38 -8.32
CA GLU A 394 -13.21 -14.00 -9.66
C GLU A 394 -13.78 -12.58 -9.64
N PHE A 395 -13.19 -11.71 -10.46
CA PHE A 395 -13.48 -10.29 -10.50
C PHE A 395 -13.72 -9.89 -11.96
N HIS A 396 -14.96 -9.57 -12.34
CA HIS A 396 -15.30 -9.22 -13.73
C HIS A 396 -14.79 -10.23 -14.78
N GLY A 397 -14.85 -11.54 -14.46
CA GLY A 397 -14.35 -12.62 -15.33
C GLY A 397 -12.83 -12.82 -15.33
N VAL A 398 -12.08 -12.03 -14.54
CA VAL A 398 -10.66 -12.22 -14.26
C VAL A 398 -10.52 -13.13 -13.04
N THR A 399 -9.85 -14.26 -13.20
CA THR A 399 -9.53 -15.15 -12.08
C THR A 399 -8.26 -14.68 -11.40
N VAL A 400 -8.31 -14.40 -10.09
CA VAL A 400 -7.12 -14.07 -9.29
C VAL A 400 -6.82 -15.24 -8.37
N ILE A 401 -5.57 -15.74 -8.42
CA ILE A 401 -5.09 -16.85 -7.60
C ILE A 401 -3.92 -16.36 -6.75
N LEU A 402 -4.05 -16.50 -5.44
CA LEU A 402 -3.11 -15.98 -4.44
C LEU A 402 -2.72 -17.09 -3.47
N PRO A 403 -1.46 -17.19 -3.03
CA PRO A 403 -1.04 -18.16 -2.03
C PRO A 403 -1.69 -17.85 -0.68
N VAL A 404 -2.10 -18.90 0.04
CA VAL A 404 -2.66 -18.79 1.40
C VAL A 404 -1.56 -18.57 2.44
#